data_AF-A0A0R2QAZ3-F1
#
_entry.id   AF-A0A0R2QAZ3-F1
#
_cell.length_a   1.000
_cell.length_b   1.000
_cell.length_c   1.000
_cell.angle_alpha   90.00
_cell.angle_beta   90.00
_cell.angle_gamma   90.00
#
_symmetry.space_group_name_H-M   'P 1'
#
loop_
_entity.id
_entity.type
_entity.pdbx_description
1 polymer ?
#
loop_
_entity_poly.entity_id
_entity_poly.type
_entity_poly.pdbx_seq_one_letter_code
_entity_poly.pdbx_strand_id
1 'polypeptide(L)'
;MIRRQVFMHFRAGSALFGTLSLIGLLGCAAPERTATNFCRQMALEMPGIAEQPATPEMIKSTVKHYKNLQKVAPLQVETDWDALTLLLEKASKIDASDPISVQEVVDLSYASEKSAAAVSTWVLATCGVDISTGLSVLQEPTTDVATTDVATTDVAITLP
;
A
#
# COMPACT_ATOMS: atom_id res chain seq x y z
N MET A 1 -32.27 51.31 56.93
CA MET A 1 -32.92 50.20 57.67
C MET A 1 -31.94 49.03 57.74
N ILE A 2 -31.74 48.49 58.93
CA ILE A 2 -30.74 47.49 59.34
C ILE A 2 -31.48 46.16 59.64
N ARG A 3 -30.97 45.01 59.17
CA ARG A 3 -30.98 43.66 59.83
C ARG A 3 -30.52 42.59 58.80
N ARG A 4 -29.33 41.99 58.93
CA ARG A 4 -28.94 40.79 59.72
C ARG A 4 -29.48 39.43 59.20
N GLN A 5 -28.66 38.74 58.41
CA GLN A 5 -27.97 37.45 58.67
C GLN A 5 -28.59 36.28 59.49
N VAL A 6 -28.38 35.06 58.93
CA VAL A 6 -28.09 33.70 59.51
C VAL A 6 -29.23 32.68 59.70
N PHE A 7 -29.12 31.53 59.00
CA PHE A 7 -29.07 30.12 59.49
C PHE A 7 -29.22 29.18 58.27
N MET A 8 -28.17 28.62 57.66
CA MET A 8 -27.35 27.46 58.07
C MET A 8 -28.13 26.14 58.23
N HIS A 9 -27.76 25.17 57.38
CA HIS A 9 -27.83 23.69 57.50
C HIS A 9 -28.89 22.89 56.72
N PHE A 10 -28.34 22.19 55.71
CA PHE A 10 -28.49 20.76 55.42
C PHE A 10 -29.89 20.17 55.15
N ARG A 11 -30.10 19.79 53.88
CA ARG A 11 -30.54 18.43 53.59
C ARG A 11 -29.99 17.94 52.26
N ALA A 12 -29.28 16.82 52.34
CA ALA A 12 -28.72 16.06 51.24
C ALA A 12 -29.80 15.52 50.29
N GLY A 13 -29.45 15.32 49.02
CA GLY A 13 -30.30 14.54 48.11
C GLY A 13 -29.96 14.64 46.63
N SER A 14 -29.05 13.76 46.20
CA SER A 14 -29.11 13.05 44.92
C SER A 14 -28.75 13.79 43.63
N ALA A 15 -27.56 13.45 43.15
CA ALA A 15 -27.08 13.64 41.79
C ALA A 15 -28.03 12.99 40.75
N LEU A 16 -28.34 13.73 39.70
CA LEU A 16 -28.69 13.16 38.40
C LEU A 16 -27.84 13.87 37.36
N PHE A 17 -26.70 13.25 37.05
CA PHE A 17 -25.90 13.56 35.87
C PHE A 17 -26.78 13.37 34.64
N GLY A 18 -27.18 14.47 34.01
CA GLY A 18 -27.80 14.45 32.68
C GLY A 18 -26.77 14.02 31.65
N THR A 19 -26.72 12.72 31.36
CA THR A 19 -25.95 12.15 30.26
C THR A 19 -26.53 12.64 28.94
N LEU A 20 -25.90 13.66 28.35
CA LEU A 20 -26.09 14.05 26.97
C LEU A 20 -25.51 12.94 26.07
N SER A 21 -26.31 11.90 25.80
CA SER A 21 -25.94 10.87 24.82
C SER A 21 -26.00 11.47 23.42
N LEU A 22 -24.87 11.98 22.94
CA LEU A 22 -24.62 12.10 21.51
C LEU A 22 -24.50 10.69 20.94
N ILE A 23 -25.62 10.18 20.42
CA ILE A 23 -25.66 9.01 19.55
C ILE A 23 -24.93 9.43 18.28
N GLY A 24 -23.62 9.16 18.22
CA GLY A 24 -22.86 9.27 16.99
C GLY A 24 -23.45 8.28 15.99
N LEU A 25 -23.99 8.81 14.89
CA LEU A 25 -24.26 8.00 13.71
C LEU A 25 -22.94 7.32 13.33
N LEU A 26 -22.85 6.01 13.56
CA LEU A 26 -21.90 5.14 12.89
C LEU A 26 -22.31 5.06 11.41
N GLY A 27 -22.22 6.19 10.71
CA GLY A 27 -22.05 6.17 9.28
C GLY A 27 -20.74 5.43 9.04
N CYS A 28 -20.78 4.41 8.18
CA CYS A 28 -19.57 3.75 7.69
C CYS A 28 -18.79 4.82 6.91
N ALA A 29 -18.00 5.63 7.63
CA ALA A 29 -17.18 6.67 7.04
C ALA A 29 -16.20 6.00 6.09
N ALA A 30 -16.08 6.55 4.88
CA ALA A 30 -15.06 6.10 3.95
C ALA A 30 -13.70 6.11 4.66
N PRO A 31 -12.83 5.12 4.40
CA PRO A 31 -11.59 5.04 5.14
C PRO A 31 -10.74 6.30 4.88
N GLU A 32 -10.25 6.88 5.96
CA GLU A 32 -9.53 8.16 5.93
C GLU A 32 -8.30 8.08 5.03
N ARG A 33 -8.20 8.97 4.04
CA ARG A 33 -7.10 9.01 3.06
C ARG A 33 -5.93 9.82 3.59
N THR A 34 -5.31 9.31 4.65
CA THR A 34 -4.18 9.95 5.34
C THR A 34 -2.94 9.08 5.26
N ALA A 35 -1.76 9.71 5.36
CA ALA A 35 -0.48 9.00 5.41
C ALA A 35 -0.46 7.90 6.50
N THR A 36 -0.92 8.20 7.71
CA THR A 36 -0.96 7.24 8.82
C THR A 36 -1.85 6.03 8.51
N ASN A 37 -3.02 6.26 7.90
CA ASN A 37 -3.92 5.14 7.57
C ASN A 37 -3.37 4.32 6.39
N PHE A 38 -2.78 4.98 5.40
CA PHE A 38 -2.11 4.31 4.30
C PHE A 38 -0.94 3.43 4.77
N CYS A 39 -0.04 3.94 5.62
CA CYS A 39 1.06 3.14 6.15
C CYS A 39 0.57 1.97 7.02
N ARG A 40 -0.52 2.15 7.78
CA ARG A 40 -1.16 1.06 8.53
C ARG A 40 -1.70 0.00 7.58
N GLN A 41 -2.45 0.39 6.56
CA GLN A 41 -2.99 -0.54 5.58
C GLN A 41 -1.88 -1.24 4.81
N MET A 42 -0.81 -0.52 4.45
CA MET A 42 0.37 -1.09 3.81
C MET A 42 0.94 -2.23 4.65
N ALA A 43 1.18 -2.03 5.94
CA ALA A 43 1.66 -3.10 6.81
C ALA A 43 0.76 -4.36 6.81
N LEU A 44 -0.56 -4.22 6.61
CA LEU A 44 -1.50 -5.34 6.53
C LEU A 44 -1.46 -6.05 5.17
N GLU A 45 -1.31 -5.30 4.09
CA GLU A 45 -1.37 -5.83 2.71
C GLU A 45 -0.01 -6.35 2.23
N MET A 46 1.09 -5.84 2.81
CA MET A 46 2.48 -6.16 2.45
C MET A 46 2.79 -7.67 2.40
N PRO A 47 2.37 -8.52 3.35
CA PRO A 47 2.61 -9.96 3.26
C PRO A 47 2.05 -10.59 1.97
N GLY A 48 0.91 -10.11 1.47
CA GLY A 48 0.29 -10.59 0.23
C GLY A 48 0.84 -9.92 -1.04
N ILE A 49 1.56 -8.80 -0.91
CA ILE A 49 2.25 -8.12 -2.02
C ILE A 49 3.68 -8.66 -2.19
N ALA A 50 4.33 -9.05 -1.09
CA ALA A 50 5.68 -9.59 -1.05
C ALA A 50 5.82 -10.93 -1.77
N GLU A 51 4.73 -11.69 -1.81
CA GLU A 51 4.72 -13.03 -2.36
C GLU A 51 4.66 -12.96 -3.89
N GLN A 52 5.65 -13.54 -4.56
CA GLN A 52 5.65 -13.63 -6.02
C GLN A 52 4.50 -14.55 -6.45
N PRO A 53 3.54 -14.07 -7.27
CA PRO A 53 2.38 -14.86 -7.62
C PRO A 53 2.75 -16.00 -8.57
N ALA A 54 2.46 -17.24 -8.18
CA ALA A 54 2.73 -18.44 -8.98
C ALA A 54 1.51 -18.92 -9.79
N THR A 55 0.32 -18.38 -9.52
CA THR A 55 -0.93 -18.77 -10.19
C THR A 55 -1.77 -17.55 -10.61
N PRO A 56 -2.67 -17.68 -11.60
CA PRO A 56 -3.60 -16.61 -11.97
C PRO A 56 -4.45 -16.10 -10.81
N GLU A 57 -4.81 -16.98 -9.88
CA GLU A 57 -5.57 -16.62 -8.66
C GLU A 57 -4.73 -15.77 -7.71
N MET A 58 -3.43 -16.08 -7.57
CA MET A 58 -2.51 -15.26 -6.78
C MET A 58 -2.33 -13.88 -7.41
N ILE A 59 -2.22 -13.78 -8.75
CA ILE A 59 -2.14 -12.49 -9.45
C ILE A 59 -3.38 -11.63 -9.14
N LYS A 60 -4.58 -12.23 -9.19
CA LYS A 60 -5.83 -11.52 -8.80
C LYS A 60 -5.81 -11.07 -7.34
N SER A 61 -5.21 -11.86 -6.45
CA SER A 61 -5.01 -11.47 -5.05
C SER A 61 -4.07 -10.28 -4.93
N THR A 62 -2.92 -10.29 -5.63
CA THR A 62 -1.98 -9.16 -5.69
C THR A 62 -2.67 -7.87 -6.14
N VAL A 63 -3.45 -7.92 -7.22
CA VAL A 63 -4.24 -6.76 -7.68
C VAL A 63 -5.20 -6.26 -6.59
N LYS A 64 -5.82 -7.17 -5.83
CA LYS A 64 -6.71 -6.82 -4.73
C LYS A 64 -5.98 -6.09 -3.59
N HIS A 65 -4.77 -6.52 -3.23
CA HIS A 65 -3.93 -5.86 -2.23
C HIS A 65 -3.62 -4.41 -2.64
N TYR A 66 -3.22 -4.19 -3.91
CA TYR A 66 -3.00 -2.83 -4.44
C TYR A 66 -4.26 -1.98 -4.44
N LYS A 67 -5.42 -2.53 -4.81
CA LYS A 67 -6.72 -1.84 -4.77
C LYS A 67 -7.17 -1.50 -3.35
N ASN A 68 -6.80 -2.29 -2.35
CA ASN A 68 -7.09 -1.96 -0.95
C ASN A 68 -6.26 -0.76 -0.48
N LEU A 69 -5.00 -0.67 -0.89
CA LEU A 69 -4.15 0.49 -0.63
C LEU A 69 -4.63 1.75 -1.36
N GLN A 70 -5.11 1.59 -2.60
CA GLN A 70 -5.70 2.66 -3.41
C GLN A 70 -6.83 3.39 -2.67
N LYS A 71 -7.71 2.65 -1.98
CA LYS A 71 -8.85 3.21 -1.23
C LYS A 71 -8.45 4.17 -0.12
N VAL A 72 -7.23 4.04 0.41
CA VAL A 72 -6.72 4.84 1.53
C VAL A 72 -5.53 5.71 1.14
N ALA A 73 -5.12 5.68 -0.14
CA ALA A 73 -4.03 6.47 -0.66
C ALA A 73 -4.31 7.96 -0.47
N PRO A 74 -3.43 8.73 0.20
CA PRO A 74 -3.61 10.16 0.35
C PRO A 74 -3.32 10.87 -0.98
N LEU A 75 -3.82 12.10 -1.14
CA LEU A 75 -3.75 12.87 -2.39
C LEU A 75 -2.32 13.00 -2.95
N GLN A 76 -1.29 12.98 -2.10
CA GLN A 76 0.11 13.10 -2.50
C GLN A 76 0.60 11.94 -3.37
N VAL A 77 0.02 10.74 -3.22
CA VAL A 77 0.44 9.53 -3.94
C VAL A 77 -0.70 8.80 -4.64
N GLU A 78 -1.93 9.29 -4.53
CA GLU A 78 -3.11 8.67 -5.15
C GLU A 78 -2.90 8.43 -6.64
N THR A 79 -2.57 9.47 -7.40
CA THR A 79 -2.42 9.36 -8.87
C THR A 79 -1.32 8.38 -9.26
N ASP A 80 -0.22 8.36 -8.51
CA ASP A 80 0.88 7.45 -8.80
C ASP A 80 0.53 6.01 -8.41
N TRP A 81 -0.18 5.80 -7.30
CA TRP A 81 -0.67 4.49 -6.89
C TRP A 81 -1.73 3.94 -7.85
N ASP A 82 -2.57 4.82 -8.40
CA ASP A 82 -3.56 4.48 -9.42
C ASP A 82 -2.91 3.94 -10.69
N ALA A 83 -1.80 4.56 -11.14
CA ALA A 83 -1.04 4.10 -12.31
C ALA A 83 -0.50 2.67 -12.10
N LEU A 84 0.10 2.40 -10.93
CA LEU A 84 0.57 1.05 -10.58
C LEU A 84 -0.57 0.03 -10.52
N THR A 85 -1.69 0.42 -9.93
CA THR A 85 -2.87 -0.45 -9.81
C THR A 85 -3.47 -0.78 -11.17
N LEU A 86 -3.51 0.21 -12.08
CA LEU A 86 -3.98 0.02 -13.46
C LEU A 86 -3.06 -0.92 -14.24
N LEU A 87 -1.74 -0.73 -14.14
CA LEU A 87 -0.76 -1.63 -14.76
C LEU A 87 -0.95 -3.07 -14.28
N LEU A 88 -1.03 -3.29 -12.97
CA LEU A 88 -1.22 -4.63 -12.41
C LEU A 88 -2.55 -5.25 -12.82
N GLU A 89 -3.62 -4.46 -12.89
CA GLU A 89 -4.91 -4.94 -13.38
C GLU A 89 -4.84 -5.38 -14.84
N LYS A 90 -4.14 -4.61 -15.69
CA LYS A 90 -3.96 -4.93 -17.11
C LYS A 90 -3.07 -6.15 -17.31
N ALA A 91 -1.95 -6.22 -16.60
CA ALA A 91 -1.07 -7.38 -16.58
C ALA A 91 -1.81 -8.65 -16.13
N SER A 92 -2.72 -8.55 -15.15
CA SER A 92 -3.51 -9.71 -14.68
C SER A 92 -4.50 -10.28 -15.70
N LYS A 93 -4.79 -9.53 -16.77
CA LYS A 93 -5.76 -9.88 -17.81
C LYS A 93 -5.11 -9.99 -19.19
N ILE A 94 -3.78 -10.02 -19.26
CA ILE A 94 -3.04 -10.09 -20.50
C ILE A 94 -3.42 -11.36 -21.29
N ASP A 95 -3.66 -11.20 -22.59
CA ASP A 95 -3.75 -12.31 -23.53
C ASP A 95 -2.41 -12.43 -24.26
N ALA A 96 -1.62 -13.45 -23.90
CA ALA A 96 -0.30 -13.68 -24.49
C ALA A 96 -0.35 -14.08 -25.97
N SER A 97 -1.54 -14.43 -26.50
CA SER A 97 -1.74 -14.74 -27.92
C SER A 97 -2.11 -13.51 -28.77
N ASP A 98 -2.47 -12.40 -28.12
CA ASP A 98 -2.80 -11.14 -28.78
C ASP A 98 -1.63 -10.13 -28.64
N PRO A 99 -0.92 -9.81 -29.73
CA PRO A 99 0.20 -8.86 -29.68
C PRO A 99 -0.23 -7.45 -29.25
N ILE A 100 -1.50 -7.06 -29.45
CA ILE A 100 -2.02 -5.76 -28.99
C ILE A 100 -2.17 -5.78 -27.46
N SER A 101 -2.69 -6.87 -26.89
CA SER A 101 -2.79 -7.03 -25.43
C SER A 101 -1.41 -6.99 -24.76
N VAL A 102 -0.41 -7.64 -25.37
CA VAL A 102 0.97 -7.61 -24.89
C VAL A 102 1.54 -6.19 -24.94
N GLN A 103 1.36 -5.49 -26.07
CA GLN A 103 1.88 -4.14 -26.22
C GLN A 103 1.22 -3.15 -25.26
N GLU A 104 -0.08 -3.30 -24.95
CA GLU A 104 -0.76 -2.45 -23.97
C GLU A 104 -0.10 -2.53 -22.58
N VAL A 105 0.26 -3.74 -22.13
CA VAL A 105 0.94 -3.92 -20.83
C VAL A 105 2.35 -3.34 -20.87
N VAL A 106 3.06 -3.47 -21.99
CA VAL A 106 4.39 -2.86 -22.18
C VAL A 106 4.32 -1.34 -22.11
N ASP A 107 3.41 -0.72 -22.85
CA ASP A 107 3.23 0.74 -22.86
C ASP A 107 2.85 1.27 -21.48
N LEU A 108 1.95 0.57 -20.78
CA LEU A 108 1.58 0.90 -19.40
C LEU A 108 2.74 0.74 -18.42
N SER A 109 3.62 -0.24 -18.64
CA SER A 109 4.80 -0.44 -17.80
C SER A 109 5.70 0.78 -17.87
N TYR A 110 6.03 1.22 -19.09
CA TYR A 110 6.83 2.43 -19.31
C TYR A 110 6.14 3.70 -18.78
N ALA A 111 4.84 3.85 -19.02
CA ALA A 111 4.09 5.01 -18.53
C ALA A 111 4.06 5.09 -16.99
N SER A 112 4.17 3.95 -16.30
CA SER A 112 4.08 3.86 -14.85
C SER A 112 5.41 4.02 -14.13
N GLU A 113 6.56 4.05 -14.83
CA GLU A 113 7.89 4.10 -14.21
C GLU A 113 8.07 5.30 -13.29
N LYS A 114 7.64 6.48 -13.74
CA LYS A 114 7.72 7.71 -12.95
C LYS A 114 6.87 7.62 -11.68
N SER A 115 5.68 7.06 -11.81
CA SER A 115 4.78 6.84 -10.68
C SER A 115 5.33 5.81 -9.69
N ALA A 116 5.95 4.74 -10.17
CA ALA A 116 6.62 3.75 -9.33
C ALA A 116 7.74 4.39 -8.49
N ALA A 117 8.58 5.22 -9.12
CA ALA A 117 9.66 5.92 -8.42
C ALA A 117 9.14 6.94 -7.40
N ALA A 118 8.10 7.70 -7.76
CA ALA A 118 7.50 8.70 -6.89
C ALA A 118 6.86 8.06 -5.65
N VAL A 119 6.06 7.01 -5.84
CA VAL A 119 5.45 6.26 -4.74
C VAL A 119 6.54 5.63 -3.88
N SER A 120 7.52 4.95 -4.46
CA SER A 120 8.58 4.28 -3.69
C SER A 120 9.31 5.27 -2.78
N THR A 121 9.66 6.44 -3.32
CA THR A 121 10.30 7.52 -2.56
C THR A 121 9.41 8.01 -1.42
N TRP A 122 8.13 8.26 -1.69
CA TRP A 122 7.20 8.74 -0.69
C TRP A 122 6.92 7.70 0.40
N VAL A 123 6.75 6.43 0.02
CA VAL A 123 6.49 5.31 0.93
C VAL A 123 7.70 5.07 1.83
N LEU A 124 8.92 5.15 1.29
CA LEU A 124 10.13 5.06 2.10
C LEU A 124 10.21 6.22 3.09
N ALA A 125 9.99 7.45 2.63
CA ALA A 125 10.06 8.64 3.49
C ALA A 125 8.95 8.69 4.56
N THR A 126 7.75 8.16 4.27
CA THR A 126 6.55 8.33 5.09
C THR A 126 6.25 7.09 5.94
N CYS A 127 6.40 5.91 5.37
CA CYS A 127 6.09 4.63 6.01
C CYS A 127 7.34 3.86 6.45
N GLY A 128 8.55 4.27 6.01
CA GLY A 128 9.80 3.57 6.32
C GLY A 128 9.95 2.22 5.60
N VAL A 129 9.17 2.00 4.54
CA VAL A 129 9.15 0.76 3.77
C VAL A 129 9.74 1.02 2.39
N ASP A 130 10.69 0.20 1.97
CA ASP A 130 11.21 0.24 0.60
C ASP A 130 10.42 -0.72 -0.29
N ILE A 131 9.86 -0.20 -1.39
CA ILE A 131 9.10 -0.95 -2.40
C ILE A 131 9.72 -0.82 -3.81
N SER A 132 10.90 -0.21 -3.91
CA SER A 132 11.50 0.23 -5.18
C SER A 132 11.96 -0.90 -6.10
N THR A 133 12.26 -2.08 -5.56
CA THR A 133 12.74 -3.24 -6.33
C THR A 133 11.63 -4.27 -6.60
N GLY A 134 10.36 -3.86 -6.42
CA GLY A 134 9.37 -4.79 -5.89
C GLY A 134 9.66 -5.00 -4.41
N LEU A 135 8.81 -5.72 -3.69
CA LEU A 135 9.13 -6.01 -2.29
C LEU A 135 10.36 -6.91 -2.24
N SER A 136 11.52 -6.34 -1.95
CA SER A 136 12.74 -7.11 -1.78
C SER A 136 12.47 -8.17 -0.73
N VAL A 137 12.53 -9.44 -1.12
CA VAL A 137 12.86 -10.52 -0.20
C VAL A 137 14.08 -10.04 0.57
N LEU A 138 13.97 -9.94 1.90
CA LEU A 138 15.14 -9.92 2.75
C LEU A 138 15.97 -11.13 2.29
N GLN A 139 17.08 -10.86 1.60
CA GLN A 139 18.13 -11.86 1.49
C GLN A 139 18.58 -12.10 2.92
N GLU A 140 18.08 -13.18 3.51
CA GLU A 140 18.86 -13.89 4.51
C GLU A 140 20.25 -14.10 3.88
N PRO A 141 21.36 -13.79 4.59
CA PRO A 141 22.69 -13.77 3.98
C PRO A 141 23.01 -15.16 3.43
N THR A 142 22.79 -15.34 2.14
CA THR A 142 23.22 -16.52 1.40
C THR A 142 24.71 -16.35 1.25
N THR A 143 25.45 -17.07 2.08
CA THR A 143 26.87 -17.36 1.94
C THR A 143 27.23 -17.57 0.47
N ASP A 144 28.12 -16.69 -0.01
CA ASP A 144 28.98 -16.78 -1.18
C ASP A 144 28.79 -18.05 -2.05
N VAL A 145 27.95 -17.95 -3.09
CA VAL A 145 27.99 -18.92 -4.19
C VAL A 145 29.03 -18.40 -5.18
N ALA A 146 30.21 -19.00 -5.11
CA ALA A 146 31.33 -18.75 -6.00
C ALA A 146 30.85 -18.67 -7.48
N THR A 147 31.14 -17.54 -8.11
CA THR A 147 31.11 -17.40 -9.57
C THR A 147 32.12 -18.39 -10.14
N THR A 148 31.64 -19.45 -10.79
CA THR A 148 32.47 -20.23 -11.69
C THR A 148 32.41 -19.54 -13.04
N ASP A 149 33.52 -18.90 -13.42
CA ASP A 149 33.71 -18.30 -14.73
C ASP A 149 33.38 -19.32 -15.84
N VAL A 150 32.35 -19.05 -16.63
CA VAL A 150 32.14 -19.76 -17.89
C VAL A 150 33.16 -19.21 -18.88
N ALA A 151 34.23 -19.97 -19.10
CA ALA A 151 35.18 -19.71 -20.17
C ALA A 151 34.41 -19.62 -21.51
N THR A 152 34.46 -18.46 -22.14
CA THR A 152 34.08 -18.31 -23.55
C THR A 152 35.13 -19.04 -24.38
N THR A 153 34.78 -20.23 -24.87
CA THR A 153 35.58 -20.90 -25.90
C THR A 153 35.29 -20.20 -27.22
N ASP A 154 36.23 -19.36 -27.64
CA ASP A 154 36.27 -18.73 -28.96
C ASP A 154 36.31 -19.82 -30.03
N VAL A 155 35.19 -20.04 -30.73
CA VAL A 155 35.15 -20.89 -31.92
C VAL A 155 35.55 -20.00 -33.09
N ALA A 156 36.83 -20.08 -33.45
CA ALA A 156 37.34 -19.53 -34.70
C ALA A 156 36.59 -20.18 -35.88
N ILE A 157 35.69 -19.42 -36.51
CA ILE A 157 35.07 -19.78 -37.78
C ILE A 157 36.08 -19.50 -38.89
N THR A 158 36.81 -20.52 -39.32
CA THR A 158 37.51 -20.51 -40.60
C THR A 158 36.55 -21.09 -41.65
N LEU A 159 36.16 -20.28 -42.65
CA LEU A 159 35.40 -20.71 -43.83
C LEU A 159 36.31 -20.58 -45.09
N PRO A 160 36.00 -21.29 -46.20
CA PRO A 160 36.94 -22.01 -47.08
C PRO A 160 37.90 -21.17 -47.93
#